data_AF-A0A9W5PKX3-F1
#
_entry.id   AF-A0A9W5PKX3-F1
#
_cell.length_a   1.000
_cell.length_b   1.000
_cell.length_c   1.000
_cell.angle_alpha   90.00
_cell.angle_beta   90.00
_cell.angle_gamma   90.00
#
_symmetry.space_group_name_H-M   'P 1'
#
loop_
_entity.id
_entity.type
_entity.pdbx_description
1 polymer ?
#
loop_
_entity_poly.entity_id
_entity_poly.type
_entity_poly.pdbx_seq_one_letter_code
_entity_poly.pdbx_strand_id
1 'polypeptide(L)'
;MSRKVYDRQFKMAAVQLILEENMFVKEVARELSIHSNTLYRWISEYEEYGESAFLGRGSALFHSQYEMKKLKRENEELRKELDLLKKFQVFLKKKNV
;
A
#
# COMPACT_ATOMS: atom_id res chain seq x y z
N MET A 1 -22.11 -5.43 23.58
CA MET A 1 -21.88 -6.25 22.36
C MET A 1 -20.40 -6.23 22.03
N SER A 2 -19.80 -7.40 21.80
CA SER A 2 -18.40 -7.50 21.37
C SER A 2 -18.28 -7.07 19.90
N ARG A 3 -17.31 -6.22 19.57
CA ARG A 3 -17.06 -5.80 18.19
C ARG A 3 -16.37 -6.96 17.47
N LYS A 4 -16.95 -7.45 16.36
CA LYS A 4 -16.30 -8.46 15.52
C LYS A 4 -14.95 -7.91 15.04
N VAL A 5 -13.88 -8.64 15.31
CA VAL A 5 -12.53 -8.34 14.82
C VAL A 5 -12.26 -9.26 13.65
N TYR A 6 -11.88 -8.66 12.53
CA TYR A 6 -11.46 -9.39 11.33
C TYR A 6 -9.95 -9.22 11.17
N ASP A 7 -9.30 -10.31 10.80
CA ASP A 7 -7.88 -10.38 10.48
C ASP A 7 -7.55 -9.61 9.19
N ARG A 8 -6.26 -9.31 9.00
CA ARG A 8 -5.78 -8.53 7.86
C ARG A 8 -6.07 -9.23 6.53
N GLN A 9 -5.80 -10.54 6.46
CA GLN A 9 -5.92 -11.31 5.24
C GLN A 9 -7.38 -11.35 4.76
N PHE A 10 -8.31 -11.59 5.69
CA PHE A 10 -9.73 -11.55 5.38
C PHE A 10 -10.21 -10.19 4.85
N LYS A 11 -9.79 -9.08 5.47
CA LYS A 11 -10.15 -7.73 4.98
C LYS A 11 -9.60 -7.47 3.58
N MET A 12 -8.36 -7.87 3.32
CA MET A 12 -7.75 -7.73 1.99
C MET A 12 -8.50 -8.53 0.94
N ALA A 13 -8.72 -9.81 1.18
CA ALA A 13 -9.44 -10.67 0.23
C ALA A 13 -10.84 -10.09 -0.08
N ALA A 14 -11.57 -9.64 0.95
CA ALA A 14 -12.89 -9.05 0.77
C ALA A 14 -12.87 -7.78 -0.09
N VAL A 15 -11.83 -6.95 0.00
CA VAL A 15 -11.67 -5.75 -0.82
C VAL A 15 -11.22 -6.11 -2.25
N GLN A 16 -10.34 -7.10 -2.41
CA GLN A 16 -9.86 -7.55 -3.72
C GLN A 16 -10.98 -8.13 -4.59
N LEU A 17 -11.90 -8.93 -4.01
CA LEU A 17 -13.08 -9.41 -4.73
C LEU A 17 -13.91 -8.27 -5.35
N ILE A 18 -13.93 -7.11 -4.68
CA ILE A 18 -14.72 -5.97 -5.13
C ILE A 18 -13.95 -5.12 -6.15
N LEU A 19 -12.66 -4.89 -5.92
CA LEU A 19 -11.85 -4.00 -6.77
C LEU A 19 -11.23 -4.70 -7.98
N GLU A 20 -10.79 -5.95 -7.83
CA GLU A 20 -10.10 -6.71 -8.88
C GLU A 20 -11.09 -7.57 -9.67
N GLU A 21 -12.02 -8.24 -8.98
CA GLU A 21 -13.03 -9.11 -9.62
C GLU A 21 -14.35 -8.38 -9.93
N ASN A 22 -14.42 -7.08 -9.61
CA ASN A 22 -15.56 -6.20 -9.90
C ASN A 22 -16.91 -6.70 -9.35
N MET A 23 -16.90 -7.47 -8.25
CA MET A 23 -18.11 -7.96 -7.60
C MET A 23 -18.86 -6.84 -6.87
N PHE A 24 -20.19 -6.96 -6.77
CA PHE A 24 -20.98 -5.96 -6.06
C PHE A 24 -20.79 -6.07 -4.55
N VAL A 25 -20.58 -4.94 -3.87
CA VAL A 25 -20.43 -4.85 -2.40
C VAL A 25 -21.56 -5.58 -1.65
N LYS A 26 -22.79 -5.54 -2.17
CA LYS A 26 -23.95 -6.21 -1.56
C LYS A 26 -23.92 -7.73 -1.68
N GLU A 27 -23.28 -8.26 -2.72
CA GLU A 27 -23.13 -9.71 -2.91
C GLU A 27 -22.04 -10.24 -1.98
N VAL A 28 -20.87 -9.61 -2.01
CA VAL A 28 -19.75 -9.95 -1.11
C VAL A 28 -20.14 -9.80 0.36
N ALA A 29 -20.90 -8.76 0.72
CA ALA A 29 -21.45 -8.59 2.08
C ALA A 29 -22.29 -9.79 2.53
N ARG A 30 -23.12 -10.32 1.63
CA ARG A 30 -24.04 -11.42 1.91
C ARG A 30 -23.28 -12.73 2.03
N GLU A 31 -22.36 -12.98 1.10
CA GLU A 31 -21.52 -14.18 1.08
C GLU A 31 -20.62 -14.27 2.31
N LEU A 32 -19.97 -13.17 2.69
CA LEU A 32 -19.10 -13.11 3.86
C LEU A 32 -19.87 -12.90 5.18
N SER A 33 -21.21 -12.73 5.13
CA SER A 33 -22.05 -12.42 6.29
C SER A 33 -21.57 -11.20 7.10
N ILE A 34 -21.19 -10.13 6.39
CA ILE A 34 -20.71 -8.85 6.93
C ILE A 34 -21.70 -7.74 6.52
N HIS A 35 -21.88 -6.75 7.38
CA HIS A 35 -22.67 -5.57 7.03
C HIS A 35 -22.00 -4.76 5.91
N SER A 36 -22.73 -4.38 4.84
CA SER A 36 -22.17 -3.69 3.67
C SER A 36 -21.39 -2.41 4.03
N ASN A 37 -21.84 -1.63 5.02
CA ASN A 37 -21.12 -0.44 5.49
C ASN A 37 -19.70 -0.75 5.99
N THR A 38 -19.45 -1.96 6.49
CA THR A 38 -18.11 -2.39 6.89
C THR A 38 -17.21 -2.56 5.68
N LEU A 39 -17.73 -3.16 4.60
CA LEU A 39 -17.00 -3.30 3.34
C LEU A 39 -16.75 -1.94 2.68
N TYR A 40 -17.74 -1.04 2.63
CA TYR A 40 -17.53 0.31 2.12
C TYR A 40 -16.42 1.06 2.86
N ARG A 41 -16.36 0.91 4.19
CA ARG A 41 -15.27 1.47 4.99
C ARG A 41 -13.92 0.85 4.63
N TRP A 42 -13.84 -0.47 4.50
CA TRP A 42 -12.58 -1.14 4.13
C TRP A 42 -12.10 -0.77 2.73
N ILE A 43 -13.01 -0.63 1.77
CA ILE A 43 -12.70 -0.16 0.42
C ILE A 43 -12.12 1.25 0.50
N SER A 44 -12.79 2.18 1.20
CA SER A 44 -12.30 3.54 1.37
C SER A 44 -10.93 3.60 2.07
N GLU A 45 -10.74 2.80 3.13
CA GLU A 45 -9.44 2.69 3.81
C GLU A 45 -8.35 2.15 2.88
N TYR A 46 -8.69 1.17 2.02
CA TYR A 46 -7.77 0.59 1.04
C TYR A 46 -7.47 1.53 -0.13
N GLU A 47 -8.44 2.29 -0.62
CA GLU A 47 -8.21 3.31 -1.66
C GLU A 47 -7.28 4.42 -1.15
N GLU A 48 -7.38 4.79 0.14
CA GLU A 48 -6.56 5.84 0.73
C GLU A 48 -5.14 5.37 1.11
N TYR A 49 -5.03 4.17 1.69
CA TYR A 49 -3.77 3.68 2.29
C TYR A 49 -3.19 2.43 1.61
N GLY A 50 -3.85 1.91 0.58
CA GLY A 50 -3.48 0.65 -0.08
C GLY A 50 -3.40 -0.52 0.90
N GLU A 51 -2.39 -1.37 0.72
CA GLU A 51 -2.11 -2.49 1.61
C GLU A 51 -1.82 -2.10 3.08
N SER A 52 -1.52 -0.82 3.33
CA SER A 52 -1.25 -0.30 4.67
C SER A 52 -2.52 -0.05 5.48
N ALA A 53 -3.70 -0.09 4.84
CA ALA A 53 -5.00 0.09 5.46
C ALA A 53 -5.27 -0.88 6.63
N PHE A 54 -4.70 -2.08 6.56
CA PHE A 54 -5.04 -3.19 7.47
C PHE A 54 -3.87 -3.68 8.34
N LEU A 55 -2.83 -2.85 8.53
CA LEU A 55 -1.64 -3.17 9.34
C LEU A 55 -1.92 -3.08 10.86
N GLY A 56 -2.79 -3.96 11.38
CA GLY A 56 -2.87 -4.30 12.80
C GLY A 56 -3.07 -3.13 13.78
N ARG A 57 -2.39 -3.20 14.95
CA ARG A 57 -2.49 -2.21 16.03
C ARG A 57 -1.61 -0.99 15.73
N GLY A 58 -2.19 -0.04 15.00
CA GLY A 58 -1.66 1.30 14.74
C GLY A 58 -2.53 1.99 13.69
N SER A 59 -2.55 3.33 13.65
CA SER A 59 -3.32 4.03 12.61
C SER A 59 -2.70 3.75 11.22
N ALA A 60 -3.54 3.43 10.23
CA ALA A 60 -3.09 3.23 8.84
C ALA A 60 -2.33 4.46 8.31
N LEU A 61 -2.76 5.65 8.72
CA LEU A 61 -2.11 6.92 8.40
C LEU A 61 -0.65 6.96 8.88
N PHE A 62 -0.36 6.47 10.09
CA PHE A 62 0.99 6.48 10.65
C PHE A 62 1.92 5.55 9.86
N HIS A 63 1.45 4.36 9.51
CA HIS A 63 2.24 3.40 8.72
C HIS A 63 2.48 3.90 7.30
N SER A 64 1.45 4.45 6.64
CA SER A 64 1.59 5.05 5.30
C SER A 64 2.61 6.19 5.30
N GLN A 65 2.56 7.09 6.29
CA GLN A 65 3.54 8.17 6.42
C GLN A 65 4.96 7.66 6.69
N TYR A 66 5.10 6.60 7.49
CA TYR A 66 6.40 5.97 7.77
C TYR A 66 7.03 5.38 6.51
N GLU A 67 6.28 4.56 5.76
CA GLU A 67 6.75 3.98 4.50
C GLU A 67 7.07 5.06 3.47
N MET A 68 6.24 6.11 3.39
CA MET A 68 6.48 7.25 2.49
C MET A 68 7.81 7.97 2.80
N LYS A 69 8.12 8.15 4.09
CA LYS A 69 9.40 8.73 4.52
C LYS A 69 10.58 7.81 4.20
N LYS A 70 10.42 6.50 4.42
CA LYS A 70 11.45 5.49 4.12
C LYS A 70 11.75 5.44 2.62
N LEU A 71 10.73 5.33 1.77
CA LEU A 71 10.87 5.32 0.31
C LEU A 71 11.51 6.60 -0.23
N LYS A 72 11.16 7.77 0.33
CA LYS A 72 11.81 9.04 -0.03
C LYS A 72 13.32 9.01 0.22
N ARG A 73 13.74 8.50 1.38
CA ARG A 73 15.15 8.40 1.73
C ARG A 73 15.89 7.46 0.78
N GLU A 74 15.33 6.29 0.52
CA GLU A 74 15.90 5.32 -0.42
C GLU A 74 16.01 5.90 -1.83
N ASN A 75 14.99 6.61 -2.30
CA ASN A 75 15.04 7.28 -3.61
C ASN A 75 16.14 8.35 -3.68
N GLU A 76 16.36 9.09 -2.59
CA GLU A 76 17.43 10.07 -2.51
C GLU A 76 18.82 9.42 -2.55
N GLU A 77 19.00 8.32 -1.82
CA GLU A 77 20.25 7.53 -1.81
C GLU A 77 20.52 6.96 -3.21
N LEU A 78 19.53 6.33 -3.86
CA LEU A 78 19.63 5.82 -5.23
C LEU A 78 19.95 6.92 -6.25
N ARG A 79 19.38 8.12 -6.10
CA ARG A 79 19.70 9.25 -6.98
C ARG A 79 21.15 9.70 -6.84
N LYS A 80 21.70 9.71 -5.62
CA LYS A 80 23.11 10.03 -5.38
C LYS A 80 24.03 8.99 -6.01
N GLU A 81 23.71 7.71 -5.87
CA GLU A 81 24.46 6.63 -6.53
C GLU A 81 24.43 6.76 -8.06
N LEU A 82 23.25 7.02 -8.64
CA LEU A 82 23.11 7.25 -10.08
C LEU A 82 23.91 8.46 -10.56
N ASP A 83 23.91 9.56 -9.81
CA ASP A 83 24.71 10.76 -10.14
C ASP A 83 26.22 10.46 -10.11
N LEU A 84 26.68 9.74 -9.10
CA LEU A 84 28.06 9.31 -8.98
C LEU A 84 28.48 8.40 -10.15
N LEU A 85 27.65 7.41 -10.50
CA LEU A 85 27.89 6.53 -11.65
C LEU A 85 27.96 7.31 -12.97
N LYS A 86 27.07 8.29 -13.18
CA LYS A 86 27.11 9.16 -14.37
C LYS A 86 28.40 9.98 -14.43
N LYS A 87 28.84 10.55 -13.30
CA LYS A 87 30.11 11.30 -13.21
C LYS A 87 31.31 10.41 -13.55
N PHE A 88 31.33 9.17 -13.04
CA PHE A 88 32.37 8.20 -13.38
C PHE A 88 32.38 7.86 -14.87
N GLN A 89 31.22 7.64 -15.49
CA GLN A 89 31.14 7.39 -16.94
C GLN A 89 31.72 8.55 -17.76
N VAL A 90 31.42 9.80 -17.38
CA VAL A 90 31.99 10.99 -18.05
C VAL A 90 33.50 11.04 -17.87
N PHE A 91 34.00 10.78 -16.65
CA PHE A 91 35.43 10.74 -16.38
C PHE A 91 36.16 9.67 -17.22
N LEU A 92 35.60 8.46 -17.30
CA LEU A 92 36.18 7.37 -18.10
C LEU A 92 36.18 7.70 -19.60
N LYS A 93 35.10 8.27 -20.13
CA LYS A 93 35.05 8.73 -21.53
C LYS A 93 36.10 9.79 -21.84
N LYS A 94 36.38 10.71 -20.89
CA LYS A 94 37.43 11.73 -21.06
C LYS A 94 38.86 11.16 -21.02
N LYS A 95 39.08 10.02 -20.37
CA LYS A 95 40.41 9.40 -20.22
C LYS A 95 40.76 8.46 -21.39
N ASN A 96 39.76 7.98 -22.12
CA ASN A 96 39.92 7.09 -23.28
C ASN A 96 39.97 7.86 -24.63
N VAL A 97 40.16 9.18 -24.59
CA VAL A 97 40.45 10.07 -25.72
C VAL A 97 41.84 10.66 -25.47
#